data_AF-A0A7S1JJ88-F1
#
_entry.id   AF-A0A7S1JJ88-F1
#
_cell.length_a   1.000
_cell.length_b   1.000
_cell.length_c   1.000
_cell.angle_alpha   90.00
_cell.angle_beta   90.00
_cell.angle_gamma   90.00
#
_symmetry.space_group_name_H-M   'P 1'
#
loop_
_entity.id
_entity.type
_entity.pdbx_description
1 polymer ?
#
loop_
_entity_poly.entity_id
_entity_poly.type
_entity_poly.pdbx_seq_one_letter_code
_entity_poly.pdbx_strand_id
1 'polypeptide(L)'
;MQPMTSGRGETNMLKKILRENELVLLGEHHDQGIDQELALRLVRELRGLHYNLALGLEMVQLQFQPALDRYISREVADLAAADEDLRRSTEWDDRWPFPFENYLPLFHWARQARVPLVAANTDSEAQLKVQLSGFEGLRGAERQRYVPDVLGFLNYTNQPGFKMYADRVIRRSFEYHNETGVLGPSPDPNLFFAARVLWDETMANAATKWLEEHPRHKMVLLAGSDHVKYGYGIQARAERLGTDYYNLRRRDGKFRVASVLLNPTAEESYSYIRRLRLGLGQGARKSYSRFLADYIWFSTSPRVNLLTRMLNPRDAPYDIPEFNPIPSRPRLDEGWNNGPTIY
;
A
#
# COMPACT_ATOMS: atom_id res chain seq x y z
N MET A 1 -6.08 13.70 -10.51
CA MET A 1 -5.41 14.12 -11.76
C MET A 1 -5.18 12.85 -12.55
N GLN A 2 -5.93 12.62 -13.64
CA GLN A 2 -5.68 11.47 -14.52
C GLN A 2 -4.57 11.80 -15.52
N PRO A 3 -3.78 10.82 -15.99
CA PRO A 3 -2.88 11.04 -17.11
C PRO A 3 -3.71 11.58 -18.28
N MET A 4 -3.34 12.75 -18.78
CA MET A 4 -3.99 13.31 -19.97
C MET A 4 -3.80 12.33 -21.12
N THR A 5 -4.89 12.03 -21.83
CA THR A 5 -5.10 10.98 -22.84
C THR A 5 -4.17 10.99 -24.07
N SER A 6 -3.09 11.75 -24.06
CA SER A 6 -2.04 11.73 -25.09
C SER A 6 -0.78 11.06 -24.54
N GLY A 7 -0.11 10.23 -25.35
CA GLY A 7 1.14 9.58 -24.92
C GLY A 7 2.22 10.57 -24.44
N ARG A 8 2.24 11.80 -24.97
CA ARG A 8 3.13 12.88 -24.51
C ARG A 8 2.75 13.38 -23.10
N GLY A 9 1.46 13.51 -22.79
CA GLY A 9 0.98 13.92 -21.48
C GLY A 9 1.32 12.90 -20.40
N GLU A 10 1.09 11.62 -20.70
CA GLU A 10 1.47 10.50 -19.84
C GLU A 10 2.99 10.46 -19.57
N THR A 11 3.82 10.55 -20.61
CA THR A 11 5.28 10.57 -20.45
C THR A 11 5.75 11.71 -19.55
N ASN A 12 5.18 12.92 -19.72
CA ASN A 12 5.50 14.06 -18.88
C ASN A 12 5.09 13.85 -17.42
N MET A 13 3.98 13.15 -17.18
CA MET A 13 3.53 12.82 -15.83
C MET A 13 4.49 11.85 -15.14
N LEU A 14 4.91 10.78 -15.82
CA LEU A 14 5.87 9.81 -15.29
C LEU A 14 7.23 10.47 -14.99
N LYS A 15 7.71 11.36 -15.87
CA LYS A 15 8.91 12.17 -15.63
C LYS A 15 8.77 13.02 -14.37
N LYS A 16 7.63 13.67 -14.18
CA LYS A 16 7.35 14.47 -12.99
C LYS A 16 7.39 13.60 -11.73
N ILE A 17 6.73 12.45 -11.75
CA ILE A 17 6.69 11.48 -10.64
C ILE A 17 8.11 11.11 -10.21
N LEU A 18 8.96 10.67 -11.14
CA LEU A 18 10.34 10.26 -10.82
C LEU A 18 11.21 11.42 -10.35
N ARG A 19 11.02 12.62 -10.93
CA ARG A 19 11.81 13.80 -10.53
C ARG A 19 11.54 14.21 -9.08
N GLU A 20 10.29 14.10 -8.66
CA GLU A 20 9.80 14.65 -7.39
C GLU A 20 9.79 13.64 -6.25
N ASN A 21 9.89 12.33 -6.53
CA ASN A 21 9.73 11.28 -5.52
C ASN A 21 10.84 10.22 -5.60
N GLU A 22 11.25 9.71 -4.45
CA GLU A 22 12.21 8.60 -4.29
C GLU A 22 11.53 7.23 -4.40
N LEU A 23 10.31 7.15 -3.86
CA LEU A 23 9.48 5.96 -3.84
C LEU A 23 8.13 6.26 -4.53
N VAL A 24 7.67 5.31 -5.34
CA VAL A 24 6.36 5.35 -5.99
C VAL A 24 5.59 4.11 -5.58
N LEU A 25 4.42 4.28 -5.01
CA LEU A 25 3.52 3.20 -4.64
C LEU A 25 2.53 2.98 -5.78
N LEU A 26 2.40 1.75 -6.27
CA LEU A 26 1.35 1.34 -7.18
C LEU A 26 0.33 0.50 -6.40
N GLY A 27 -0.89 1.01 -6.28
CA GLY A 27 -2.02 0.35 -5.64
C GLY A 27 -2.80 -0.51 -6.63
N GLU A 28 -2.71 -1.82 -6.49
CA GLU A 28 -3.42 -2.79 -7.32
C GLU A 28 -4.57 -3.50 -6.58
N HIS A 29 -5.40 -4.17 -7.36
CA HIS A 29 -6.29 -5.24 -6.91
C HIS A 29 -5.62 -6.58 -7.24
N HIS A 30 -5.28 -7.35 -6.21
CA HIS A 30 -4.47 -8.57 -6.36
C HIS A 30 -5.16 -9.69 -7.17
N ASP A 31 -6.48 -9.66 -7.25
CA ASP A 31 -7.32 -10.60 -8.00
C ASP A 31 -7.63 -10.15 -9.44
N GLN A 32 -7.15 -8.96 -9.85
CA GLN A 32 -7.46 -8.37 -11.15
C GLN A 32 -6.23 -8.31 -12.07
N GLY A 33 -6.05 -9.31 -12.93
CA GLY A 33 -4.93 -9.39 -13.90
C GLY A 33 -4.62 -8.10 -14.67
N ILE A 34 -5.65 -7.28 -14.93
CA ILE A 34 -5.52 -6.01 -15.64
C ILE A 34 -4.73 -4.95 -14.85
N ASP A 35 -4.73 -5.02 -13.53
CA ASP A 35 -3.91 -4.17 -12.68
C ASP A 35 -2.44 -4.58 -12.75
N GLN A 36 -2.14 -5.89 -12.72
CA GLN A 36 -0.77 -6.38 -12.87
C GLN A 36 -0.21 -6.04 -14.26
N GLU A 37 -1.01 -6.15 -15.33
CA GLU A 37 -0.63 -5.71 -16.68
C GLU A 37 -0.33 -4.20 -16.73
N LEU A 38 -1.19 -3.38 -16.10
CA LEU A 38 -1.00 -1.94 -16.04
C LEU A 38 0.24 -1.58 -15.20
N ALA A 39 0.45 -2.25 -14.07
CA ALA A 39 1.63 -2.11 -13.24
C ALA A 39 2.89 -2.41 -14.05
N LEU A 40 2.93 -3.56 -14.76
CA LEU A 40 4.03 -3.93 -15.64
C LEU A 40 4.33 -2.85 -16.70
N ARG A 41 3.29 -2.32 -17.36
CA ARG A 41 3.44 -1.25 -18.34
C ARG A 41 4.07 -0.01 -17.69
N LEU A 42 3.57 0.42 -16.54
CA LEU A 42 4.05 1.61 -15.84
C LEU A 42 5.50 1.43 -15.36
N VAL A 43 5.87 0.30 -14.76
CA VAL A 43 7.24 0.08 -14.29
C VAL A 43 8.24 0.00 -15.44
N ARG A 44 7.84 -0.52 -16.61
CA ARG A 44 8.64 -0.49 -17.84
C ARG A 44 8.93 0.93 -18.31
N GLU A 45 7.90 1.77 -18.37
CA GLU A 45 8.05 3.18 -18.75
C GLU A 45 8.91 3.96 -17.73
N LEU A 46 8.68 3.75 -16.43
CA LEU A 46 9.47 4.36 -15.37
C LEU A 46 10.95 3.92 -15.43
N ARG A 47 11.23 2.64 -15.71
CA ARG A 47 12.59 2.12 -15.91
C ARG A 47 13.27 2.73 -17.14
N GLY A 48 12.51 2.98 -18.21
CA GLY A 48 12.99 3.68 -19.40
C GLY A 48 13.38 5.13 -19.14
N LEU A 49 12.74 5.77 -18.16
CA LEU A 49 13.04 7.15 -17.73
C LEU A 49 14.14 7.23 -16.66
N HIS A 50 14.28 6.20 -15.83
CA HIS A 50 15.30 6.13 -14.77
C HIS A 50 15.85 4.70 -14.66
N TYR A 51 17.08 4.51 -15.15
CA TYR A 51 17.68 3.17 -15.22
C TYR A 51 17.91 2.55 -13.85
N ASN A 52 18.20 3.29 -12.78
CA ASN A 52 18.40 2.68 -11.45
C ASN A 52 17.06 2.52 -10.72
N LEU A 53 16.20 1.63 -11.20
CA LEU A 53 14.89 1.35 -10.61
C LEU A 53 14.90 -0.04 -9.95
N ALA A 54 14.36 -0.15 -8.75
CA ALA A 54 14.01 -1.41 -8.08
C ALA A 54 12.49 -1.57 -7.96
N LEU A 55 12.04 -2.82 -7.83
CA LEU A 55 10.64 -3.18 -7.66
C LEU A 55 10.44 -3.84 -6.30
N GLY A 56 9.79 -3.14 -5.38
CA GLY A 56 9.32 -3.66 -4.11
C GLY A 56 8.01 -4.45 -4.28
N LEU A 57 7.85 -5.49 -3.50
CA LEU A 57 6.77 -6.47 -3.64
C LEU A 57 6.10 -6.72 -2.29
N GLU A 58 4.83 -6.30 -2.15
CA GLU A 58 4.01 -6.69 -1.01
C GLU A 58 3.82 -8.21 -0.93
N MET A 59 3.78 -8.92 -2.05
CA MET A 59 3.51 -10.36 -1.99
C MET A 59 4.66 -11.18 -1.38
N VAL A 60 5.90 -10.65 -1.31
CA VAL A 60 7.06 -11.38 -0.74
C VAL A 60 7.37 -10.86 0.67
N GLN A 61 7.46 -11.79 1.63
CA GLN A 61 7.86 -11.50 3.02
C GLN A 61 9.37 -11.30 3.15
N LEU A 62 9.79 -10.44 4.09
CA LEU A 62 11.19 -10.03 4.26
C LEU A 62 12.17 -11.22 4.32
N GLN A 63 11.79 -12.32 4.97
CA GLN A 63 12.63 -13.51 5.09
C GLN A 63 12.99 -14.16 3.75
N PHE A 64 12.22 -13.91 2.68
CA PHE A 64 12.42 -14.51 1.37
C PHE A 64 13.18 -13.62 0.37
N GLN A 65 13.79 -12.51 0.83
CA GLN A 65 14.70 -11.71 -0.01
C GLN A 65 15.78 -12.56 -0.74
N PRO A 66 16.41 -13.58 -0.12
CA PRO A 66 17.39 -14.43 -0.84
C PRO A 66 16.82 -15.17 -2.06
N ALA A 67 15.52 -15.49 -2.07
CA ALA A 67 14.87 -16.13 -3.21
C ALA A 67 14.75 -15.15 -4.39
N LEU A 68 14.37 -13.90 -4.11
CA LEU A 68 14.34 -12.82 -5.09
C LEU A 68 15.73 -12.54 -5.69
N ASP A 69 16.75 -12.49 -4.85
CA ASP A 69 18.12 -12.21 -5.27
C ASP A 69 18.66 -13.31 -6.20
N ARG A 70 18.44 -14.59 -5.83
CA ARG A 70 18.77 -15.73 -6.70
C ARG A 70 18.02 -15.66 -8.03
N TYR A 71 16.72 -15.37 -8.00
CA TYR A 71 15.91 -15.26 -9.20
C TYR A 71 16.39 -14.15 -10.14
N ILE A 72 16.84 -13.00 -9.62
CA ILE A 72 17.38 -11.92 -10.46
C ILE A 72 18.81 -12.20 -10.95
N SER A 73 19.62 -12.91 -10.16
CA SER A 73 21.00 -13.28 -10.51
C SER A 73 21.10 -14.22 -11.73
N ARG A 74 20.00 -14.94 -12.04
CA ARG A 74 19.93 -16.00 -13.06
C ARG A 74 20.86 -17.17 -12.79
N GLU A 75 21.08 -17.50 -11.51
CA GLU A 75 21.80 -18.70 -11.08
C GLU A 75 21.18 -19.98 -11.70
N VAL A 76 19.85 -20.11 -11.63
CA VAL A 76 19.10 -21.11 -12.40
C VAL A 76 18.87 -20.54 -13.80
N ALA A 77 19.47 -21.13 -14.85
CA ALA A 77 19.40 -20.56 -16.20
C ALA A 77 18.02 -20.76 -16.88
N ASP A 78 17.44 -21.95 -16.74
CA ASP A 78 16.13 -22.29 -17.28
C ASP A 78 15.02 -21.48 -16.59
N LEU A 79 14.15 -20.85 -17.37
CA LEU A 79 13.14 -19.92 -16.83
C LEU A 79 12.06 -20.66 -16.04
N ALA A 80 11.56 -21.79 -16.55
CA ALA A 80 10.51 -22.55 -15.86
C ALA A 80 11.04 -23.13 -14.54
N ALA A 81 12.28 -23.64 -14.51
CA ALA A 81 12.93 -24.08 -13.29
C ALA A 81 13.17 -22.93 -12.29
N ALA A 82 13.51 -21.73 -12.78
CA ALA A 82 13.67 -20.55 -11.93
C ALA A 82 12.33 -20.07 -11.35
N ASP A 83 11.25 -20.12 -12.13
CA ASP A 83 9.90 -19.77 -11.68
C ASP A 83 9.42 -20.74 -10.59
N GLU A 84 9.63 -22.04 -10.78
CA GLU A 84 9.31 -23.06 -9.79
C GLU A 84 10.17 -22.94 -8.52
N ASP A 85 11.48 -22.65 -8.66
CA ASP A 85 12.33 -22.38 -7.50
C ASP A 85 11.87 -21.15 -6.72
N LEU A 86 11.49 -20.07 -7.42
CA LEU A 86 10.97 -18.86 -6.80
C LEU A 86 9.68 -19.15 -6.03
N ARG A 87 8.69 -19.77 -6.68
CA ARG A 87 7.38 -20.12 -6.08
C ARG A 87 7.56 -20.93 -4.80
N ARG A 88 8.38 -21.98 -4.85
CA ARG A 88 8.67 -22.83 -3.69
C ARG A 88 9.45 -22.09 -2.62
N SER A 89 10.50 -21.33 -3.00
CA SER A 89 11.39 -20.66 -2.04
C SER A 89 10.72 -19.49 -1.32
N THR A 90 9.68 -18.90 -1.89
CA THR A 90 8.85 -17.88 -1.23
C THR A 90 7.66 -18.48 -0.49
N GLU A 91 7.51 -19.83 -0.52
CA GLU A 91 6.34 -20.54 0.03
C GLU A 91 5.03 -19.94 -0.49
N TRP A 92 4.99 -19.63 -1.79
CA TRP A 92 3.96 -18.75 -2.36
C TRP A 92 2.55 -19.26 -2.07
N ASP A 93 2.31 -20.55 -2.31
CA ASP A 93 0.98 -21.15 -2.22
C ASP A 93 0.41 -21.15 -0.79
N ASP A 94 1.28 -21.09 0.22
CA ASP A 94 0.90 -21.07 1.63
C ASP A 94 0.77 -19.65 2.19
N ARG A 95 1.44 -18.67 1.55
CA ARG A 95 1.66 -17.33 2.13
C ARG A 95 1.03 -16.20 1.35
N TRP A 96 0.70 -16.41 0.08
CA TRP A 96 0.04 -15.43 -0.75
C TRP A 96 -1.22 -16.02 -1.37
N PRO A 97 -2.41 -15.47 -1.08
CA PRO A 97 -3.67 -16.12 -1.46
C PRO A 97 -4.00 -16.01 -2.96
N PHE A 98 -3.20 -15.26 -3.72
CA PHE A 98 -3.43 -15.04 -5.15
C PHE A 98 -2.50 -15.92 -6.00
N PRO A 99 -2.94 -16.39 -7.18
CA PRO A 99 -2.14 -17.25 -8.05
C PRO A 99 -0.77 -16.64 -8.37
N PHE A 100 0.27 -17.47 -8.35
CA PHE A 100 1.64 -17.08 -8.71
C PHE A 100 1.72 -16.53 -10.13
N GLU A 101 0.93 -17.12 -11.03
CA GLU A 101 0.84 -16.81 -12.45
C GLU A 101 0.45 -15.36 -12.71
N ASN A 102 -0.31 -14.72 -11.81
CA ASN A 102 -0.69 -13.31 -11.94
C ASN A 102 0.54 -12.39 -11.95
N TYR A 103 1.65 -12.81 -11.33
CA TYR A 103 2.86 -12.00 -11.16
C TYR A 103 4.02 -12.46 -12.05
N LEU A 104 3.91 -13.61 -12.74
CA LEU A 104 4.95 -14.10 -13.65
C LEU A 104 5.39 -13.06 -14.69
N PRO A 105 4.50 -12.29 -15.35
CA PRO A 105 4.93 -11.26 -16.30
C PRO A 105 5.83 -10.18 -15.67
N LEU A 106 5.57 -9.81 -14.41
CA LEU A 106 6.40 -8.87 -13.64
C LEU A 106 7.75 -9.48 -13.29
N PHE A 107 7.77 -10.74 -12.81
CA PHE A 107 9.01 -11.45 -12.47
C PHE A 107 9.89 -11.68 -13.70
N HIS A 108 9.31 -12.18 -14.79
CA HIS A 108 10.00 -12.40 -16.07
C HIS A 108 10.65 -11.11 -16.56
N TRP A 109 9.91 -10.00 -16.55
CA TRP A 109 10.44 -8.70 -16.94
C TRP A 109 11.57 -8.24 -16.02
N ALA A 110 11.39 -8.29 -14.71
CA ALA A 110 12.40 -7.85 -13.76
C ALA A 110 13.70 -8.67 -13.90
N ARG A 111 13.58 -9.98 -14.05
CA ARG A 111 14.69 -10.90 -14.32
C ARG A 111 15.37 -10.63 -15.66
N GLN A 112 14.60 -10.38 -16.71
CA GLN A 112 15.14 -10.04 -18.04
C GLN A 112 15.90 -8.71 -18.02
N ALA A 113 15.35 -7.70 -17.32
CA ALA A 113 15.92 -6.36 -17.23
C ALA A 113 16.96 -6.20 -16.11
N ARG A 114 17.19 -7.23 -15.29
CA ARG A 114 18.00 -7.20 -14.06
C ARG A 114 17.59 -6.05 -13.13
N VAL A 115 16.29 -5.87 -12.97
CA VAL A 115 15.69 -4.95 -12.00
C VAL A 115 15.73 -5.64 -10.64
N PRO A 116 16.37 -5.05 -9.60
CA PRO A 116 16.33 -5.61 -8.26
C PRO A 116 14.88 -5.76 -7.78
N LEU A 117 14.56 -6.92 -7.23
CA LEU A 117 13.30 -7.19 -6.55
C LEU A 117 13.54 -7.05 -5.04
N VAL A 118 12.60 -6.43 -4.33
CA VAL A 118 12.71 -6.18 -2.88
C VAL A 118 11.50 -6.74 -2.18
N ALA A 119 11.70 -7.66 -1.25
CA ALA A 119 10.67 -8.19 -0.38
C ALA A 119 10.23 -7.10 0.61
N ALA A 120 8.91 -6.87 0.72
CA ALA A 120 8.39 -5.75 1.50
C ALA A 120 7.39 -6.17 2.59
N ASN A 121 6.89 -7.41 2.57
CA ASN A 121 5.87 -7.84 3.53
C ASN A 121 6.44 -8.26 4.88
N THR A 122 5.60 -8.19 5.91
CA THR A 122 5.82 -8.79 7.22
C THR A 122 5.86 -10.32 7.10
N ASP A 123 6.78 -10.95 7.85
CA ASP A 123 6.84 -12.40 7.93
C ASP A 123 5.56 -12.93 8.65
N SER A 124 4.91 -13.98 8.12
CA SER A 124 3.62 -14.48 8.64
C SER A 124 3.68 -14.80 10.14
N GLU A 125 4.83 -15.24 10.62
CA GLU A 125 5.09 -15.59 12.01
C GLU A 125 4.95 -14.35 12.92
N ALA A 126 5.45 -13.19 12.48
CA ALA A 126 5.30 -11.93 13.21
C ALA A 126 3.87 -11.40 13.10
N GLN A 127 3.25 -11.54 11.93
CA GLN A 127 1.85 -11.15 11.72
C GLN A 127 0.92 -11.92 12.65
N LEU A 128 1.10 -13.24 12.77
CA LEU A 128 0.33 -14.11 13.66
C LEU A 128 0.50 -13.70 15.14
N LYS A 129 1.72 -13.40 15.58
CA LYS A 129 1.96 -12.91 16.95
C LYS A 129 1.16 -11.64 17.24
N VAL A 130 1.14 -10.70 16.29
CA VAL A 130 0.37 -9.46 16.44
C VAL A 130 -1.13 -9.70 16.37
N GLN A 131 -1.59 -10.64 15.55
CA GLN A 131 -3.00 -11.04 15.49
C GLN A 131 -3.47 -11.77 16.75
N LEU A 132 -2.58 -12.38 17.54
CA LEU A 132 -2.92 -13.10 18.77
C LEU A 132 -2.73 -12.27 20.04
N SER A 133 -1.76 -11.37 20.07
CA SER A 133 -1.33 -10.69 21.30
C SER A 133 -1.09 -9.19 21.11
N GLY A 134 -1.49 -8.63 19.97
CA GLY A 134 -1.19 -7.26 19.61
C GLY A 134 0.30 -7.00 19.43
N PHE A 135 0.67 -5.72 19.29
CA PHE A 135 2.06 -5.33 19.06
C PHE A 135 3.03 -5.74 20.18
N GLU A 136 2.54 -5.94 21.40
CA GLU A 136 3.36 -6.38 22.54
C GLU A 136 3.92 -7.80 22.36
N GLY A 137 3.34 -8.58 21.44
CA GLY A 137 3.86 -9.87 20.99
C GLY A 137 5.21 -9.77 20.29
N LEU A 138 5.59 -8.60 19.74
CA LEU A 138 6.89 -8.36 19.11
C LEU A 138 7.84 -7.66 20.07
N ARG A 139 9.01 -8.27 20.34
CA ARG A 139 9.97 -7.76 21.34
C ARG A 139 11.39 -7.67 20.79
N GLY A 140 12.18 -6.77 21.36
CA GLY A 140 13.61 -6.63 21.07
C GLY A 140 13.94 -6.53 19.58
N ALA A 141 14.88 -7.37 19.14
CA ALA A 141 15.34 -7.41 17.75
C ALA A 141 14.24 -7.81 16.75
N GLU A 142 13.28 -8.64 17.17
CA GLU A 142 12.15 -9.02 16.31
C GLU A 142 11.29 -7.81 15.99
N ARG A 143 10.93 -7.00 16.99
CA ARG A 143 10.20 -5.74 16.74
C ARG A 143 11.02 -4.78 15.88
N GLN A 144 12.31 -4.64 16.17
CA GLN A 144 13.20 -3.72 15.45
C GLN A 144 13.33 -4.06 13.96
N ARG A 145 13.14 -5.32 13.58
CA ARG A 145 13.12 -5.77 12.17
C ARG A 145 12.01 -5.09 11.38
N TYR A 146 10.84 -4.87 11.98
CA TYR A 146 9.65 -4.32 11.31
C TYR A 146 9.43 -2.84 11.61
N VAL A 147 9.61 -2.45 12.87
CA VAL A 147 9.31 -1.11 13.39
C VAL A 147 10.59 -0.51 13.99
N PRO A 148 11.47 0.08 13.16
CA PRO A 148 12.76 0.53 13.63
C PRO A 148 12.69 1.84 14.44
N ASP A 149 11.65 2.66 14.22
CA ASP A 149 11.37 3.90 14.94
C ASP A 149 10.07 3.76 15.74
N VAL A 150 10.17 3.19 16.94
CA VAL A 150 9.02 2.92 17.82
C VAL A 150 8.30 4.20 18.23
N LEU A 151 9.03 5.28 18.52
CA LEU A 151 8.43 6.54 18.96
C LEU A 151 7.68 7.22 17.82
N GLY A 152 8.29 7.32 16.64
CA GLY A 152 7.61 7.87 15.47
C GLY A 152 6.42 7.02 15.04
N PHE A 153 6.51 5.70 15.15
CA PHE A 153 5.40 4.77 14.91
C PHE A 153 4.19 5.06 15.82
N LEU A 154 4.41 5.17 17.14
CA LEU A 154 3.35 5.46 18.12
C LEU A 154 2.78 6.87 17.93
N ASN A 155 3.65 7.86 17.73
CA ASN A 155 3.22 9.25 17.53
C ASN A 155 2.39 9.40 16.26
N TYR A 156 2.77 8.70 15.19
CA TYR A 156 2.05 8.73 13.92
C TYR A 156 0.64 8.15 14.05
N THR A 157 0.49 6.98 14.67
CA THR A 157 -0.82 6.34 14.89
C THR A 157 -1.76 7.21 15.75
N ASN A 158 -1.22 8.11 16.58
CA ASN A 158 -2.02 9.03 17.38
C ASN A 158 -2.48 10.30 16.65
N GLN A 159 -2.03 10.54 15.41
CA GLN A 159 -2.40 11.74 14.66
C GLN A 159 -3.89 11.75 14.29
N PRO A 160 -4.61 12.89 14.41
CA PRO A 160 -6.03 12.97 14.08
C PRO A 160 -6.36 12.51 12.66
N GLY A 161 -5.49 12.81 11.70
CA GLY A 161 -5.63 12.37 10.32
C GLY A 161 -5.56 10.85 10.16
N PHE A 162 -4.64 10.20 10.88
CA PHE A 162 -4.52 8.75 10.86
C PHE A 162 -5.72 8.07 11.52
N LYS A 163 -6.25 8.62 12.63
CA LYS A 163 -7.49 8.10 13.25
C LYS A 163 -8.67 8.09 12.26
N MET A 164 -8.83 9.17 11.49
CA MET A 164 -9.85 9.22 10.43
C MET A 164 -9.61 8.15 9.34
N TYR A 165 -8.35 7.90 8.97
CA TYR A 165 -8.02 6.82 8.04
C TYR A 165 -8.34 5.44 8.63
N ALA A 166 -8.00 5.19 9.90
CA ALA A 166 -8.33 3.95 10.58
C ALA A 166 -9.84 3.68 10.58
N ASP A 167 -10.65 4.69 10.93
CA ASP A 167 -12.12 4.57 11.00
C ASP A 167 -12.78 4.35 9.63
N ARG A 168 -12.24 5.00 8.58
CA ARG A 168 -12.86 5.04 7.25
C ARG A 168 -12.32 3.98 6.30
N VAL A 169 -11.08 3.55 6.49
CA VAL A 169 -10.36 2.63 5.61
C VAL A 169 -10.17 1.28 6.29
N ILE A 170 -9.38 1.24 7.36
CA ILE A 170 -9.01 -0.02 8.02
C ILE A 170 -10.25 -0.73 8.59
N ARG A 171 -11.14 0.00 9.27
CA ARG A 171 -12.37 -0.56 9.84
C ARG A 171 -13.32 -1.10 8.75
N ARG A 172 -13.42 -0.42 7.59
CA ARG A 172 -14.23 -0.92 6.47
C ARG A 172 -13.62 -2.16 5.81
N SER A 173 -12.30 -2.22 5.71
CA SER A 173 -11.60 -3.43 5.30
C SER A 173 -11.91 -4.58 6.26
N PHE A 174 -11.86 -4.35 7.57
CA PHE A 174 -12.23 -5.35 8.57
C PHE A 174 -13.67 -5.85 8.38
N GLU A 175 -14.64 -4.93 8.24
CA GLU A 175 -16.05 -5.26 8.01
C GLU A 175 -16.22 -6.17 6.78
N TYR A 176 -15.63 -5.79 5.65
CA TYR A 176 -15.68 -6.58 4.41
C TYR A 176 -15.07 -7.99 4.58
N HIS A 177 -13.89 -8.10 5.20
CA HIS A 177 -13.23 -9.40 5.39
C HIS A 177 -13.97 -10.28 6.40
N ASN A 178 -14.65 -9.68 7.37
CA ASN A 178 -15.50 -10.39 8.32
C ASN A 178 -16.77 -10.91 7.63
N GLU A 179 -17.45 -10.07 6.83
CA GLU A 179 -18.66 -10.43 6.08
C GLU A 179 -18.41 -11.54 5.05
N THR A 180 -17.23 -11.55 4.44
CA THR A 180 -16.81 -12.59 3.47
C THR A 180 -16.27 -13.86 4.13
N GLY A 181 -16.15 -13.90 5.46
CA GLY A 181 -15.68 -15.06 6.23
C GLY A 181 -14.16 -15.30 6.17
N VAL A 182 -13.39 -14.37 5.60
CA VAL A 182 -11.94 -14.50 5.41
C VAL A 182 -11.18 -14.48 6.73
N LEU A 183 -11.69 -13.78 7.76
CA LEU A 183 -11.00 -13.62 9.06
C LEU A 183 -11.24 -14.78 10.04
N GLY A 184 -12.02 -15.80 9.65
CA GLY A 184 -12.41 -16.87 10.55
C GLY A 184 -13.42 -16.45 11.63
N PRO A 185 -13.67 -17.28 12.65
CA PRO A 185 -14.69 -17.02 13.66
C PRO A 185 -14.25 -15.92 14.65
N SER A 186 -15.16 -14.98 14.94
CA SER A 186 -14.99 -13.95 15.98
C SER A 186 -13.71 -13.11 15.86
N PRO A 187 -13.46 -12.45 14.72
CA PRO A 187 -12.24 -11.67 14.55
C PRO A 187 -12.28 -10.39 15.42
N ASP A 188 -11.16 -10.07 16.05
CA ASP A 188 -11.02 -8.85 16.86
C ASP A 188 -10.59 -7.66 15.97
N PRO A 189 -11.39 -6.58 15.88
CA PRO A 189 -11.03 -5.42 15.08
C PRO A 189 -9.73 -4.72 15.54
N ASN A 190 -9.38 -4.77 16.83
CA ASN A 190 -8.12 -4.22 17.34
C ASN A 190 -6.92 -5.00 16.84
N LEU A 191 -7.01 -6.32 16.85
CA LEU A 191 -5.93 -7.20 16.40
C LEU A 191 -5.79 -7.10 14.88
N PHE A 192 -6.90 -6.98 14.14
CA PHE A 192 -6.87 -6.66 12.71
C PHE A 192 -6.19 -5.31 12.44
N PHE A 193 -6.58 -4.27 13.18
CA PHE A 193 -5.96 -2.95 13.06
C PHE A 193 -4.46 -3.00 13.36
N ALA A 194 -4.05 -3.70 14.42
CA ALA A 194 -2.65 -3.85 14.78
C ALA A 194 -1.87 -4.57 13.67
N ALA A 195 -2.39 -5.68 13.19
CA ALA A 195 -1.84 -6.45 12.08
C ALA A 195 -1.71 -5.59 10.81
N ARG A 196 -2.74 -4.78 10.50
CA ARG A 196 -2.72 -3.88 9.34
C ARG A 196 -1.66 -2.79 9.45
N VAL A 197 -1.54 -2.18 10.62
CA VAL A 197 -0.57 -1.11 10.87
C VAL A 197 0.87 -1.64 10.86
N LEU A 198 1.11 -2.86 11.36
CA LEU A 198 2.41 -3.52 11.24
C LEU A 198 2.79 -3.69 9.77
N TRP A 199 1.85 -4.17 8.97
CA TRP A 199 2.06 -4.46 7.56
C TRP A 199 2.46 -3.21 6.76
N ASP A 200 1.75 -2.10 6.95
CA ASP A 200 2.11 -0.81 6.34
C ASP A 200 3.49 -0.30 6.78
N GLU A 201 3.81 -0.46 8.08
CA GLU A 201 5.11 -0.05 8.63
C GLU A 201 6.25 -0.89 8.08
N THR A 202 6.07 -2.21 7.98
CA THR A 202 7.06 -3.12 7.42
C THR A 202 7.38 -2.76 5.98
N MET A 203 6.37 -2.53 5.15
CA MET A 203 6.56 -2.15 3.74
C MET A 203 7.29 -0.81 3.62
N ALA A 204 6.90 0.18 4.42
CA ALA A 204 7.58 1.47 4.46
C ALA A 204 9.05 1.35 4.90
N ASN A 205 9.32 0.53 5.92
CA ASN A 205 10.65 0.26 6.42
C ASN A 205 11.52 -0.47 5.39
N ALA A 206 11.02 -1.54 4.78
CA ALA A 206 11.73 -2.30 3.76
C ALA A 206 12.15 -1.41 2.58
N ALA A 207 11.22 -0.61 2.07
CA ALA A 207 11.49 0.30 0.96
C ALA A 207 12.52 1.38 1.32
N THR A 208 12.36 2.04 2.48
CA THR A 208 13.27 3.13 2.89
C THR A 208 14.64 2.62 3.27
N LYS A 209 14.74 1.51 4.00
CA LYS A 209 16.02 0.86 4.30
C LYS A 209 16.78 0.47 3.04
N TRP A 210 16.10 -0.17 2.08
CA TRP A 210 16.75 -0.57 0.84
C TRP A 210 17.27 0.64 0.04
N LEU A 211 16.50 1.74 0.01
CA LEU A 211 16.91 2.98 -0.65
C LEU A 211 18.09 3.68 0.05
N GLU A 212 18.24 3.51 1.36
CA GLU A 212 19.41 3.98 2.10
C GLU A 212 20.69 3.25 1.67
N GLU A 213 20.60 1.93 1.56
CA GLU A 213 21.70 1.09 1.08
C GLU A 213 21.99 1.30 -0.43
N HIS A 214 21.05 1.88 -1.18
CA HIS A 214 21.10 2.06 -2.63
C HIS A 214 20.79 3.50 -3.10
N PRO A 215 21.60 4.51 -2.73
CA PRO A 215 21.23 5.94 -2.84
C PRO A 215 21.06 6.47 -4.26
N ARG A 216 21.51 5.72 -5.29
CA ARG A 216 21.31 6.08 -6.71
C ARG A 216 20.01 5.52 -7.29
N HIS A 217 19.32 4.67 -6.54
CA HIS A 217 18.11 4.02 -6.99
C HIS A 217 16.86 4.81 -6.61
N LYS A 218 15.80 4.52 -7.37
CA LYS A 218 14.42 4.79 -7.00
C LYS A 218 13.71 3.46 -6.88
N MET A 219 12.61 3.43 -6.15
CA MET A 219 11.81 2.22 -6.00
C MET A 219 10.38 2.46 -6.46
N VAL A 220 9.83 1.50 -7.18
CA VAL A 220 8.38 1.31 -7.29
C VAL A 220 8.00 0.18 -6.34
N LEU A 221 7.05 0.39 -5.44
CA LEU A 221 6.51 -0.64 -4.56
C LEU A 221 5.09 -0.98 -5.02
N LEU A 222 4.88 -2.24 -5.42
CA LEU A 222 3.57 -2.77 -5.76
C LEU A 222 2.89 -3.30 -4.50
N ALA A 223 1.71 -2.77 -4.19
CA ALA A 223 0.94 -3.08 -3.01
C ALA A 223 -0.57 -3.00 -3.28
N GLY A 224 -1.40 -3.58 -2.42
CA GLY A 224 -2.84 -3.52 -2.49
C GLY A 224 -3.35 -2.08 -2.34
N SER A 225 -4.41 -1.74 -3.08
CA SER A 225 -4.97 -0.38 -3.17
C SER A 225 -5.29 0.24 -1.79
N ASP A 226 -5.75 -0.57 -0.83
CA ASP A 226 -6.06 -0.13 0.53
C ASP A 226 -4.83 0.37 1.30
N HIS A 227 -3.62 -0.10 0.98
CA HIS A 227 -2.37 0.31 1.64
C HIS A 227 -1.86 1.67 1.15
N VAL A 228 -2.26 2.06 -0.06
CA VAL A 228 -1.74 3.26 -0.74
C VAL A 228 -2.73 4.41 -0.79
N LYS A 229 -4.03 4.14 -0.67
CA LYS A 229 -5.06 5.19 -0.77
C LYS A 229 -5.05 6.12 0.45
N TYR A 230 -5.37 7.39 0.20
CA TYR A 230 -5.44 8.49 1.17
C TYR A 230 -4.13 8.81 1.91
N GLY A 231 -3.01 8.21 1.51
CA GLY A 231 -1.67 8.58 1.95
C GLY A 231 -1.33 8.33 3.43
N TYR A 232 -2.23 7.72 4.22
CA TYR A 232 -2.01 7.44 5.64
C TYR A 232 -1.47 6.03 5.93
N GLY A 233 -1.50 5.12 4.96
CA GLY A 233 -0.86 3.80 5.04
C GLY A 233 0.65 3.89 4.82
N ILE A 234 1.16 3.20 3.80
CA ILE A 234 2.60 3.13 3.49
C ILE A 234 3.21 4.52 3.27
N GLN A 235 2.52 5.41 2.52
CA GLN A 235 3.07 6.69 2.05
C GLN A 235 3.64 7.54 3.20
N ALA A 236 2.81 7.94 4.16
CA ALA A 236 3.25 8.77 5.27
C ALA A 236 4.24 8.08 6.22
N ARG A 237 4.18 6.74 6.35
CA ARG A 237 5.15 5.96 7.14
C ARG A 237 6.53 5.99 6.47
N ALA A 238 6.58 5.80 5.15
CA ALA A 238 7.83 5.87 4.39
C ALA A 238 8.38 7.30 4.33
N GLU A 239 7.53 8.32 4.21
CA GLU A 239 7.95 9.74 4.33
C GLU A 239 8.59 10.03 5.69
N ARG A 240 7.97 9.55 6.78
CA ARG A 240 8.53 9.67 8.13
C ARG A 240 9.85 8.91 8.27
N LEU A 241 9.88 7.61 7.97
CA LEU A 241 11.09 6.80 8.11
C LEU A 241 12.23 7.32 7.24
N GLY A 242 11.96 7.64 5.98
CA GLY A 242 12.96 8.20 5.07
C GLY A 242 13.49 9.55 5.55
N THR A 243 12.63 10.44 6.06
CA THR A 243 13.05 11.77 6.51
C THR A 243 13.72 11.75 7.88
N ASP A 244 13.10 11.10 8.86
CA ASP A 244 13.44 11.25 10.28
C ASP A 244 14.34 10.14 10.81
N TYR A 245 14.31 8.95 10.20
CA TYR A 245 15.07 7.79 10.68
C TYR A 245 16.29 7.49 9.79
N TYR A 246 16.09 7.26 8.49
CA TYR A 246 17.14 6.89 7.53
C TYR A 246 17.86 8.10 6.91
N ASN A 247 17.43 9.33 7.19
CA ASN A 247 18.03 10.57 6.71
C ASN A 247 18.19 10.65 5.15
N LEU A 248 17.23 10.11 4.41
CA LEU A 248 17.16 10.12 2.94
C LEU A 248 16.60 11.44 2.39
N ARG A 249 16.95 12.54 3.04
CA ARG A 249 16.38 13.86 2.78
C ARG A 249 16.87 14.40 1.43
N ARG A 250 15.94 14.91 0.62
CA ARG A 250 16.27 15.76 -0.53
C ARG A 250 16.77 17.12 -0.06
N ARG A 251 17.12 18.00 -1.01
CA ARG A 251 17.57 19.39 -0.74
C ARG A 251 16.59 20.22 0.10
N ASP A 252 15.29 19.92 0.03
CA ASP A 252 14.25 20.58 0.83
C ASP A 252 14.02 19.91 2.20
N GLY A 253 14.89 18.96 2.57
CA GLY A 253 14.85 18.28 3.86
C GLY A 253 13.87 17.12 3.95
N LYS A 254 13.23 16.69 2.86
CA LYS A 254 12.17 15.66 2.89
C LYS A 254 12.47 14.47 1.99
N PHE A 255 12.11 13.27 2.45
CA PHE A 255 11.92 12.10 1.61
C PHE A 255 10.49 12.12 1.03
N ARG A 256 10.32 11.89 -0.27
CA ARG A 256 9.02 12.04 -0.94
C ARG A 256 8.56 10.73 -1.56
N VAL A 257 7.28 10.46 -1.34
CA VAL A 257 6.61 9.26 -1.80
C VAL A 257 5.38 9.66 -2.61
N ALA A 258 5.21 9.10 -3.79
CA ALA A 258 3.98 9.26 -4.58
C ALA A 258 3.10 8.01 -4.46
N SER A 259 1.79 8.20 -4.33
CA SER A 259 0.79 7.13 -4.47
C SER A 259 0.08 7.19 -5.83
N VAL A 260 -0.02 6.04 -6.49
CA VAL A 260 -0.75 5.86 -7.74
C VAL A 260 -1.76 4.74 -7.56
N LEU A 261 -3.05 5.01 -7.78
CA LEU A 261 -4.06 3.96 -7.82
C LEU A 261 -4.29 3.45 -9.24
N LEU A 262 -4.33 2.14 -9.39
CA LEU A 262 -4.64 1.44 -10.63
C LEU A 262 -6.12 1.06 -10.65
N ASN A 263 -6.81 1.44 -11.73
CA ASN A 263 -8.21 1.16 -11.99
C ASN A 263 -9.19 1.33 -10.80
N PRO A 264 -9.09 2.40 -9.98
CA PRO A 264 -9.92 2.48 -8.78
C PRO A 264 -11.40 2.60 -9.12
N THR A 265 -12.23 1.94 -8.34
CA THR A 265 -13.68 2.00 -8.42
C THR A 265 -14.27 3.02 -7.45
N ALA A 266 -15.52 3.42 -7.69
CA ALA A 266 -16.23 4.33 -6.80
C ALA A 266 -16.40 3.73 -5.40
N GLU A 267 -16.63 2.42 -5.31
CA GLU A 267 -16.81 1.70 -4.06
C GLU A 267 -15.53 1.67 -3.21
N GLU A 268 -14.37 1.37 -3.81
CA GLU A 268 -13.07 1.41 -3.12
C GLU A 268 -12.69 2.80 -2.62
N SER A 269 -13.12 3.84 -3.35
CA SER A 269 -12.99 5.23 -2.90
C SER A 269 -14.00 5.61 -1.80
N TYR A 270 -14.85 4.68 -1.36
CA TYR A 270 -15.91 4.92 -0.39
C TYR A 270 -16.93 5.97 -0.83
N SER A 271 -17.27 5.94 -2.12
CA SER A 271 -18.31 6.78 -2.70
C SER A 271 -19.65 6.05 -2.72
N TYR A 272 -20.71 6.74 -2.33
CA TYR A 272 -22.10 6.22 -2.38
C TYR A 272 -22.75 6.40 -3.76
N ILE A 273 -22.04 6.94 -4.73
CA ILE A 273 -22.51 7.16 -6.10
C ILE A 273 -21.51 6.57 -7.08
N ARG A 274 -21.89 6.47 -8.36
CA ARG A 274 -21.04 5.93 -9.45
C ARG A 274 -19.82 6.80 -9.81
N ARG A 275 -19.35 7.67 -8.91
CA ARG A 275 -18.21 8.59 -9.12
C ARG A 275 -17.19 8.41 -8.02
N LEU A 276 -15.91 8.56 -8.34
CA LEU A 276 -14.83 8.49 -7.36
C LEU A 276 -14.92 9.60 -6.31
N ARG A 277 -14.68 9.24 -5.05
CA ARG A 277 -14.44 10.18 -3.96
C ARG A 277 -12.93 10.48 -3.88
N LEU A 278 -12.58 11.71 -4.24
CA LEU A 278 -11.17 12.11 -4.39
C LEU A 278 -10.47 12.52 -3.09
N GLY A 279 -11.11 12.48 -1.92
CA GLY A 279 -10.43 12.77 -0.67
C GLY A 279 -11.21 12.34 0.58
N LEU A 280 -10.47 12.08 1.66
CA LEU A 280 -11.00 11.86 3.00
C LEU A 280 -10.98 13.16 3.79
N GLY A 281 -12.06 13.43 4.53
CA GLY A 281 -12.21 14.60 5.39
C GLY A 281 -12.32 15.90 4.60
N GLN A 282 -13.54 16.27 4.20
CA GLN A 282 -13.84 17.63 3.71
C GLN A 282 -14.69 18.35 4.75
N GLY A 283 -14.09 19.33 5.41
CA GLY A 283 -14.72 20.17 6.42
C GLY A 283 -13.90 21.45 6.64
N ALA A 284 -14.42 22.40 7.41
CA ALA A 284 -13.82 23.74 7.59
C ALA A 284 -12.34 23.70 8.08
N ARG A 285 -11.95 22.65 8.81
CA ARG A 285 -10.56 22.38 9.19
C ARG A 285 -9.88 21.50 8.12
N LYS A 286 -9.35 22.14 7.07
CA LYS A 286 -8.59 21.51 5.97
C LYS A 286 -7.31 20.75 6.40
N SER A 287 -6.90 20.85 7.67
CA SER A 287 -5.58 20.41 8.15
C SER A 287 -5.32 18.91 8.06
N TYR A 288 -6.35 18.08 7.93
CA TYR A 288 -6.22 16.62 7.90
C TYR A 288 -6.80 15.98 6.63
N SER A 289 -7.17 16.80 5.64
CA SER A 289 -7.69 16.31 4.37
C SER A 289 -6.57 15.65 3.55
N ARG A 290 -6.81 14.43 3.06
CA ARG A 290 -5.90 13.74 2.13
C ARG A 290 -6.64 13.36 0.85
N PHE A 291 -5.98 13.56 -0.28
CA PHE A 291 -6.48 13.10 -1.56
C PHE A 291 -6.45 11.57 -1.66
N LEU A 292 -7.35 10.99 -2.46
CA LEU A 292 -7.44 9.55 -2.68
C LEU A 292 -6.10 8.92 -3.06
N ALA A 293 -5.35 9.57 -3.95
CA ALA A 293 -3.97 9.28 -4.29
C ALA A 293 -3.39 10.52 -5.00
N ASP A 294 -2.07 10.57 -5.16
CA ASP A 294 -1.43 11.63 -5.97
C ASP A 294 -1.85 11.50 -7.44
N TYR A 295 -1.95 10.26 -7.93
CA TYR A 295 -2.32 9.94 -9.31
C TYR A 295 -3.32 8.79 -9.39
N ILE A 296 -4.12 8.79 -10.45
CA ILE A 296 -5.04 7.71 -10.78
C ILE A 296 -4.78 7.28 -12.21
N TRP A 297 -4.53 6.00 -12.41
CA TRP A 297 -4.29 5.40 -13.72
C TRP A 297 -5.39 4.39 -14.05
N PHE A 298 -5.84 4.42 -15.29
CA PHE A 298 -6.74 3.40 -15.83
C PHE A 298 -6.01 2.62 -16.90
N SER A 299 -6.39 1.36 -17.06
CA SER A 299 -6.05 0.61 -18.27
C SER A 299 -6.72 1.28 -19.47
N THR A 300 -6.50 0.78 -20.68
CA THR A 300 -7.22 1.27 -21.88
C THR A 300 -8.75 1.14 -21.76
N SER A 301 -9.25 0.48 -20.71
CA SER A 301 -10.64 0.43 -20.27
C SER A 301 -10.76 0.71 -18.76
N PRO A 302 -11.68 1.59 -18.30
CA PRO A 302 -12.72 2.27 -19.05
C PRO A 302 -12.21 3.47 -19.85
N ARG A 303 -12.90 3.80 -20.95
CA ARG A 303 -12.65 5.04 -21.70
C ARG A 303 -12.80 6.23 -20.74
N VAL A 304 -11.82 7.13 -20.71
CA VAL A 304 -11.76 8.32 -19.83
C VAL A 304 -13.04 9.18 -19.89
N ASN A 305 -13.79 9.12 -20.99
CA ASN A 305 -15.08 9.80 -21.15
C ASN A 305 -16.24 9.20 -20.31
N LEU A 306 -16.08 8.02 -19.70
CA LEU A 306 -17.04 7.45 -18.75
C LEU A 306 -16.95 8.12 -17.37
N LEU A 307 -15.86 8.82 -17.07
CA LEU A 307 -15.67 9.58 -15.84
C LEU A 307 -16.11 11.03 -16.05
N THR A 308 -17.38 11.19 -16.43
CA THR A 308 -17.99 12.47 -16.82
C THR A 308 -17.80 13.58 -15.79
N ARG A 309 -17.62 13.24 -14.49
CA ARG A 309 -17.10 14.15 -13.46
C ARG A 309 -16.37 13.39 -12.35
N MET A 310 -15.07 13.66 -12.16
CA MET A 310 -14.40 13.51 -10.86
C MET A 310 -14.80 14.69 -9.95
N LEU A 311 -16.05 14.76 -9.52
CA LEU A 311 -16.52 15.80 -8.60
C LEU A 311 -17.04 15.15 -7.34
N ASN A 312 -16.71 15.77 -6.21
CA ASN A 312 -17.34 15.61 -4.92
C ASN A 312 -18.38 16.73 -4.74
N PRO A 313 -19.68 16.55 -5.06
CA PRO A 313 -20.68 17.59 -4.91
C PRO A 313 -21.64 17.32 -3.72
N ARG A 314 -21.33 16.36 -2.85
CA ARG A 314 -22.18 16.02 -1.68
C ARG A 314 -21.48 16.00 -0.32
N ASP A 315 -20.15 16.11 -0.23
CA ASP A 315 -19.44 16.15 1.06
C ASP A 315 -19.22 17.61 1.56
N ALA A 316 -20.28 18.42 1.65
CA ALA A 316 -20.24 19.76 2.27
C ALA A 316 -21.11 19.79 3.54
N PRO A 317 -20.78 20.64 4.52
CA PRO A 317 -20.46 20.28 5.90
C PRO A 317 -21.70 20.13 6.76
N TYR A 318 -22.22 18.92 6.89
CA TYR A 318 -23.21 18.62 7.91
C TYR A 318 -22.92 17.24 8.45
N ASP A 319 -23.07 17.09 9.77
CA ASP A 319 -23.12 15.82 10.47
C ASP A 319 -23.66 14.76 9.54
N ILE A 320 -22.86 13.72 9.29
CA ILE A 320 -23.40 12.50 8.71
C ILE A 320 -24.35 12.00 9.79
N PRO A 321 -25.69 12.08 9.64
CA PRO A 321 -26.54 11.38 10.57
C PRO A 321 -26.18 9.91 10.38
N GLU A 322 -25.86 9.21 11.46
CA GLU A 322 -25.84 7.75 11.44
C GLU A 322 -27.14 7.29 10.81
N PHE A 323 -27.06 6.73 9.60
CA PHE A 323 -28.23 6.12 8.99
C PHE A 323 -27.95 4.67 8.70
N ASN A 324 -28.53 3.87 9.61
CA ASN A 324 -28.84 2.46 9.53
C ASN A 324 -29.39 2.05 8.15
N PRO A 325 -28.90 0.97 7.54
CA PRO A 325 -29.71 0.22 6.59
C PRO A 325 -30.78 -0.57 7.36
N ILE A 326 -32.05 -0.15 7.24
CA ILE A 326 -33.38 -0.83 7.32
C ILE A 326 -33.52 -2.13 8.18
N PRO A 327 -34.62 -2.33 8.96
CA PRO A 327 -34.57 -2.71 10.37
C PRO A 327 -34.62 -4.21 10.69
N SER A 328 -33.86 -4.64 11.71
CA SER A 328 -34.41 -5.33 12.91
C SER A 328 -33.37 -5.50 14.04
N ARG A 329 -33.57 -4.72 15.13
CA ARG A 329 -33.12 -4.94 16.54
C ARG A 329 -31.60 -4.86 16.86
N PRO A 330 -31.27 -4.79 18.16
CA PRO A 330 -31.20 -3.57 18.98
C PRO A 330 -29.76 -3.06 19.11
N ARG A 331 -29.64 -1.76 19.41
CA ARG A 331 -28.37 -1.06 19.62
C ARG A 331 -27.57 -1.67 20.78
N LEU A 332 -26.27 -1.84 20.56
CA LEU A 332 -25.27 -1.87 21.61
C LEU A 332 -24.44 -0.61 21.45
N ASP A 333 -24.79 0.40 22.25
CA ASP A 333 -24.09 1.66 22.36
C ASP A 333 -22.89 1.46 23.30
N GLU A 334 -21.68 1.20 22.80
CA GLU A 334 -20.45 1.45 23.55
C GLU A 334 -19.36 1.98 22.61
N GLY A 335 -18.99 3.25 22.82
CA GLY A 335 -17.92 3.92 22.08
C GLY A 335 -16.55 3.32 22.40
N TRP A 336 -15.68 3.30 21.39
CA TRP A 336 -14.28 2.91 21.51
C TRP A 336 -13.54 3.84 22.48
N ASN A 337 -13.34 3.36 23.70
CA ASN A 337 -12.58 4.06 24.73
C ASN A 337 -11.08 3.94 24.40
N ASN A 338 -10.57 4.91 23.64
CA ASN A 338 -9.17 4.97 23.23
C ASN A 338 -8.31 5.54 24.36
N GLY A 339 -7.73 4.67 25.18
CA GLY A 339 -6.59 5.01 26.02
C GLY A 339 -6.11 3.84 26.89
N PRO A 340 -4.86 3.38 26.75
CA PRO A 340 -4.20 2.69 27.85
C PRO A 340 -3.80 3.76 28.87
N THR A 341 -4.35 3.67 30.08
CA THR A 341 -3.75 4.31 31.26
C THR A 341 -2.43 3.60 31.53
N ILE A 342 -1.32 4.26 31.21
CA ILE A 342 0.04 3.78 31.48
C ILE A 342 0.37 4.14 32.94
N TYR A 343 0.67 3.12 33.75
CA TYR A 343 1.52 3.26 34.94
C TYR A 343 2.89 2.66 34.63
#